data_AF-V4BX26-F1
#
_entry.id   AF-V4BX26-F1
#
_cell.length_a   1.000
_cell.length_b   1.000
_cell.length_c   1.000
_cell.angle_alpha   90.00
_cell.angle_beta   90.00
_cell.angle_gamma   90.00
#
_symmetry.space_group_name_H-M   'P 1'
#
loop_
_entity.id
_entity.type
_entity.pdbx_description
1 polymer ?
#
loop_
_entity_poly.entity_id
_entity_poly.type
_entity_poly.pdbx_seq_one_letter_code
_entity_poly.pdbx_strand_id
1 'polypeptide(L)'
;MNLFYVLFLIPLVASQSSGLPGNQCGGVICLDSNDVTCNAESNECKCNAGKTGNGRFVCVDATESCVCYLYGDPYVTGFSTSEMSINLPCQHILAEFTTPNGIKVKVTAIASQRNERNYPGYVFEDGLLFEASKGNTLATAMYKRDGFWNKGLKVKLPFSGNFPDFGVYCSVDEHQYWTLELPRQGIVVRFRSADSSVTIQAPKQSQFVSGRPCGQCEGDSNSYKLAAQQSGLNIKQWSLVNAFNNLDTQRETDPVCKSLGTAYNSCSENQRSKAVQFCGAPFSNHQIGECFSQKFGKRTLLSMVQACINAYCQGSVAGWCQATLGAKTSCSNSQVDFEEITKYCGI
;
A
#
# COMPACT_ATOMS: atom_id res chain seq x y z
N MET A 1 -49.09 -4.53 -44.45
CA MET A 1 -48.87 -3.71 -43.23
C MET A 1 -48.08 -4.58 -42.27
N ASN A 2 -46.74 -4.43 -42.30
CA ASN A 2 -45.80 -5.32 -41.61
C ASN A 2 -45.51 -4.76 -40.21
N LEU A 3 -45.98 -5.43 -39.17
CA LEU A 3 -45.64 -5.11 -37.78
C LEU A 3 -44.48 -6.01 -37.34
N PHE A 4 -43.28 -5.44 -37.34
CA PHE A 4 -42.07 -6.06 -36.77
C PHE A 4 -42.21 -6.14 -35.25
N TYR A 5 -42.43 -7.34 -34.71
CA TYR A 5 -42.16 -7.64 -33.30
C TYR A 5 -40.64 -7.74 -33.12
N VAL A 6 -40.00 -6.60 -32.88
CA VAL A 6 -38.63 -6.57 -32.33
C VAL A 6 -38.74 -6.95 -30.86
N LEU A 7 -38.57 -8.24 -30.59
CA LEU A 7 -38.21 -8.77 -29.28
C LEU A 7 -36.92 -8.08 -28.85
N PHE A 8 -37.05 -7.08 -27.98
CA PHE A 8 -35.96 -6.58 -27.15
C PHE A 8 -35.55 -7.72 -26.20
N LEU A 9 -34.69 -8.62 -26.68
CA LEU A 9 -33.74 -9.33 -25.83
C LEU A 9 -32.83 -8.26 -25.25
N ILE A 10 -33.26 -7.65 -24.14
CA ILE A 10 -32.33 -7.00 -23.23
C ILE A 10 -31.48 -8.15 -22.71
N PRO A 11 -30.18 -8.27 -23.06
CA PRO A 11 -29.32 -9.09 -22.25
C PRO A 11 -29.36 -8.43 -20.88
N LEU A 12 -30.09 -9.05 -19.94
CA LEU A 12 -29.72 -9.00 -18.54
C LEU A 12 -28.29 -9.54 -18.52
N VAL A 13 -27.33 -8.65 -18.75
CA VAL A 13 -26.00 -8.79 -18.22
C VAL A 13 -26.26 -8.71 -16.71
N ALA A 14 -26.66 -9.84 -16.13
CA ALA A 14 -26.27 -10.14 -14.79
C ALA A 14 -24.77 -9.91 -14.84
N SER A 15 -24.33 -8.77 -14.29
CA SER A 15 -22.96 -8.65 -13.86
C SER A 15 -22.78 -9.87 -12.97
N GLN A 16 -22.21 -10.93 -13.54
CA GLN A 16 -21.53 -11.92 -12.75
C GLN A 16 -20.48 -11.07 -12.06
N SER A 17 -20.82 -10.57 -10.87
CA SER A 17 -19.84 -10.38 -9.83
C SER A 17 -19.18 -11.74 -9.79
N SER A 18 -18.08 -11.88 -10.52
CA SER A 18 -17.17 -13.00 -10.44
C SER A 18 -16.89 -13.11 -8.96
N GLY A 19 -17.65 -14.00 -8.30
CA GLY A 19 -17.77 -14.02 -6.86
C GLY A 19 -16.35 -14.12 -6.35
N LEU A 20 -15.95 -13.19 -5.48
CA LEU A 20 -14.65 -13.35 -4.83
C LEU A 20 -14.70 -14.74 -4.20
N PRO A 21 -13.78 -15.62 -4.57
CA PRO A 21 -13.85 -16.99 -4.07
C PRO A 21 -13.54 -17.03 -2.58
N GLY A 22 -14.21 -17.97 -1.91
CA GLY A 22 -14.28 -18.03 -0.46
C GLY A 22 -15.67 -18.36 0.06
N ASN A 23 -15.75 -18.57 1.38
CA ASN A 23 -17.00 -18.80 2.07
C ASN A 23 -17.60 -17.46 2.53
N GLN A 24 -18.88 -17.26 2.24
CA GLN A 24 -19.60 -16.07 2.68
C GLN A 24 -19.69 -16.04 4.21
N CYS A 25 -19.30 -14.92 4.81
CA CYS A 25 -19.25 -14.69 6.24
C CYS A 25 -19.93 -13.37 6.57
N GLY A 26 -21.26 -13.40 6.64
CA GLY A 26 -22.06 -12.17 6.72
C GLY A 26 -21.84 -11.27 5.49
N GLY A 27 -21.32 -10.07 5.72
CA GLY A 27 -20.99 -9.05 4.71
C GLY A 27 -19.59 -9.14 4.11
N VAL A 28 -18.76 -10.11 4.54
CA VAL A 28 -17.42 -10.35 3.98
C VAL A 28 -17.30 -11.76 3.41
N ILE A 29 -16.23 -11.99 2.64
CA ILE A 29 -15.88 -13.30 2.09
C ILE A 29 -14.56 -13.72 2.74
N CYS A 30 -14.58 -14.88 3.40
CA CYS A 30 -13.41 -15.49 4.03
C CYS A 30 -12.76 -16.50 3.07
N LEU A 31 -11.47 -16.77 3.27
CA LEU A 31 -10.78 -17.85 2.58
C LEU A 31 -11.51 -19.18 2.79
N ASP A 32 -11.71 -19.95 1.72
CA ASP A 32 -12.29 -21.29 1.79
C ASP A 32 -11.23 -22.30 2.27
N SER A 33 -11.00 -22.32 3.59
CA SER A 33 -9.99 -23.18 4.22
C SER A 33 -10.39 -23.55 5.65
N ASN A 34 -10.01 -24.76 6.07
CA ASN A 34 -10.13 -25.21 7.45
C ASN A 34 -9.23 -24.43 8.43
N ASP A 35 -8.36 -23.55 7.94
CA ASP A 35 -7.49 -22.69 8.74
C ASP A 35 -8.15 -21.36 9.13
N VAL A 36 -9.43 -21.14 8.79
CA VAL A 36 -10.16 -19.89 9.06
C VAL A 36 -11.43 -20.14 9.86
N THR A 37 -11.68 -19.28 10.85
CA THR A 37 -12.96 -19.15 11.54
C THR A 37 -13.67 -17.89 11.06
N CYS A 38 -14.94 -18.04 10.68
CA CYS A 38 -15.84 -16.94 10.36
C CYS A 38 -16.69 -16.57 11.58
N ASN A 39 -16.72 -15.28 11.94
CA ASN A 39 -17.76 -14.71 12.79
C ASN A 39 -18.71 -13.87 11.93
N ALA A 40 -19.89 -14.43 11.65
CA ALA A 40 -20.88 -13.78 10.79
C ALA A 40 -21.58 -12.58 11.45
N GLU A 41 -21.59 -12.49 12.79
CA GLU A 41 -22.16 -11.35 13.50
C GLU A 41 -21.26 -10.12 13.42
N SER A 42 -19.95 -10.32 13.55
CA SER A 42 -18.96 -9.25 13.45
C SER A 42 -18.40 -9.04 12.04
N ASN A 43 -18.81 -9.85 11.06
CA ASN A 43 -18.26 -9.86 9.69
C ASN A 43 -16.73 -10.02 9.66
N GLU A 44 -16.20 -10.95 10.47
CA GLU A 44 -14.76 -11.09 10.70
C GLU A 44 -14.24 -12.48 10.31
N CYS A 45 -13.13 -12.52 9.57
CA CYS A 45 -12.43 -13.75 9.19
C CYS A 45 -11.10 -13.85 9.94
N LYS A 46 -10.98 -14.81 10.86
CA LYS A 46 -9.77 -15.01 11.68
C LYS A 46 -9.04 -16.28 11.27
N CYS A 47 -7.72 -16.22 11.22
CA CYS A 47 -6.91 -17.44 11.17
C CYS A 47 -7.07 -18.21 12.49
N ASN A 48 -7.12 -19.53 12.39
CA ASN A 48 -7.28 -20.43 13.54
C ASN A 48 -6.05 -20.42 14.45
N ALA A 49 -6.18 -21.02 15.64
CA ALA A 49 -5.08 -21.12 16.60
C ALA A 49 -3.84 -21.78 15.96
N GLY A 50 -2.65 -21.22 16.24
CA GLY A 50 -1.39 -21.66 15.62
C GLY A 50 -1.14 -21.13 14.20
N LYS A 51 -2.08 -20.36 13.63
CA LYS A 51 -1.94 -19.72 12.32
C LYS A 51 -1.81 -18.21 12.43
N THR A 52 -1.23 -17.58 11.41
CA THR A 52 -1.10 -16.12 11.27
C THR A 52 -1.44 -15.66 9.85
N GLY A 53 -1.80 -14.39 9.70
CA GLY A 53 -2.15 -13.77 8.43
C GLY A 53 -3.48 -13.05 8.48
N ASN A 54 -4.24 -13.15 7.40
CA ASN A 54 -5.56 -12.55 7.26
C ASN A 54 -6.51 -13.61 6.71
N GLY A 55 -7.55 -13.95 7.48
CA GLY A 55 -8.50 -15.01 7.15
C GLY A 55 -9.31 -14.78 5.85
N ARG A 56 -9.16 -13.63 5.19
CA ARG A 56 -9.75 -13.35 3.87
C ARG A 56 -8.82 -13.68 2.71
N PHE A 57 -7.51 -13.79 2.95
CA PHE A 57 -6.50 -13.94 1.90
C PHE A 57 -5.59 -15.13 2.13
N VAL A 58 -5.01 -15.25 3.33
CA VAL A 58 -4.04 -16.29 3.64
C VAL A 58 -3.93 -16.52 5.15
N CYS A 59 -3.88 -17.79 5.54
CA CYS A 59 -3.46 -18.22 6.86
C CYS A 59 -2.31 -19.22 6.71
N VAL A 60 -1.21 -18.97 7.41
CA VAL A 60 0.00 -19.81 7.38
C VAL A 60 0.38 -20.23 8.79
N ASP A 61 1.25 -21.23 8.92
CA ASP A 61 1.78 -21.65 10.21
C ASP A 61 2.53 -20.49 10.90
N ALA A 62 2.08 -20.13 12.10
CA ALA A 62 2.64 -19.02 12.86
C ALA A 62 4.01 -19.33 13.45
N THR A 63 4.45 -20.60 13.48
CA THR A 63 5.78 -20.98 13.97
C THR A 63 6.85 -20.87 12.88
N GLU A 64 6.46 -20.98 11.62
CA GLU A 64 7.39 -21.00 10.48
C GLU A 64 7.45 -19.66 9.75
N SER A 65 6.31 -18.98 9.64
CA SER A 65 6.15 -17.80 8.78
C SER A 65 5.46 -16.65 9.50
N CYS A 66 5.65 -15.45 8.95
CA CYS A 66 4.86 -14.28 9.28
C CYS A 66 4.29 -13.68 8.00
N VAL A 67 3.18 -12.96 8.10
CA VAL A 67 2.46 -12.40 6.95
C VAL A 67 2.24 -10.91 7.16
N CYS A 68 2.68 -10.12 6.20
CA CYS A 68 2.29 -8.73 6.03
C CYS A 68 1.23 -8.68 4.94
N TYR A 69 0.21 -7.84 5.10
CA TYR A 69 -0.81 -7.68 4.07
C TYR A 69 -1.26 -6.24 3.96
N LEU A 70 -1.68 -5.91 2.74
CA LEU A 70 -2.29 -4.65 2.38
C LEU A 70 -3.71 -4.95 1.88
N TYR A 71 -4.70 -4.36 2.52
CA TYR A 71 -6.09 -4.49 2.09
C TYR A 71 -6.88 -3.23 2.40
N GLY A 72 -7.61 -2.74 1.39
CA GLY A 72 -8.28 -1.46 1.45
C GLY A 72 -7.32 -0.28 1.28
N ASP A 73 -7.88 0.90 1.10
CA ASP A 73 -7.14 2.15 0.98
C ASP A 73 -6.86 2.75 2.37
N PRO A 74 -5.59 2.94 2.75
CA PRO A 74 -4.38 2.26 2.29
C PRO A 74 -3.64 1.68 3.49
N TYR A 75 -4.26 0.68 4.14
CA TYR A 75 -3.79 0.15 5.40
C TYR A 75 -2.84 -1.04 5.19
N VAL A 76 -1.69 -0.97 5.84
CA VAL A 76 -0.74 -2.07 5.98
C VAL A 76 -0.95 -2.68 7.36
N THR A 77 -1.13 -4.00 7.40
CA THR A 77 -0.89 -4.76 8.61
C THR A 77 0.44 -5.48 8.44
N GLY A 78 1.43 -5.06 9.24
CA GLY A 78 2.77 -5.60 9.23
C GLY A 78 2.85 -7.04 9.76
N PHE A 79 4.04 -7.62 9.65
CA PHE A 79 4.35 -8.98 10.07
C PHE A 79 4.08 -9.24 11.56
N SER A 80 4.23 -8.21 12.40
CA SER A 80 3.92 -8.27 13.83
C SER A 80 2.47 -7.92 14.15
N THR A 81 1.58 -7.85 13.15
CA THR A 81 0.19 -7.37 13.24
C THR A 81 0.05 -5.88 13.56
N SER A 82 1.15 -5.13 13.50
CA SER A 82 1.13 -3.68 13.67
C SER A 82 0.49 -2.99 12.44
N GLU A 83 -0.34 -1.99 12.68
CA GLU A 83 -1.09 -1.31 11.61
C GLU A 83 -0.53 0.08 11.32
N MET A 84 -0.46 0.42 10.04
CA MET A 84 -0.14 1.78 9.57
C MET A 84 -0.84 2.07 8.24
N SER A 85 -0.72 3.30 7.75
CA SER A 85 -1.29 3.72 6.46
C SER A 85 -0.23 4.24 5.49
N ILE A 86 -0.40 3.99 4.19
CA ILE A 86 0.44 4.50 3.10
C ILE A 86 -0.42 5.37 2.18
N ASN A 87 -0.68 6.61 2.62
CA ASN A 87 -1.60 7.53 1.92
C ASN A 87 -0.93 8.30 0.76
N LEU A 88 0.15 7.77 0.18
CA LEU A 88 0.90 8.44 -0.88
C LEU A 88 0.82 7.63 -2.17
N PRO A 89 0.41 8.23 -3.29
CA PRO A 89 0.26 7.53 -4.54
C PRO A 89 1.59 7.50 -5.33
N CYS A 90 2.61 6.92 -4.68
CA CYS A 90 3.97 6.78 -5.16
C CYS A 90 4.46 5.32 -4.95
N GLN A 91 5.71 5.02 -5.32
CA GLN A 91 6.29 3.71 -5.05
C GLN A 91 6.81 3.62 -3.60
N HIS A 92 6.36 2.61 -2.85
CA HIS A 92 6.71 2.41 -1.44
C HIS A 92 7.33 1.05 -1.19
N ILE A 93 8.52 1.01 -0.59
CA ILE A 93 9.16 -0.23 -0.15
C ILE A 93 8.38 -0.75 1.06
N LEU A 94 7.57 -1.79 0.87
CA LEU A 94 6.75 -2.40 1.92
C LEU A 94 7.57 -3.28 2.86
N ALA A 95 8.43 -4.12 2.28
CA ALA A 95 9.25 -5.07 3.01
C ALA A 95 10.63 -5.17 2.36
N GLU A 96 11.65 -5.28 3.20
CA GLU A 96 13.01 -5.58 2.79
C GLU A 96 13.67 -6.45 3.86
N PHE A 97 14.16 -7.61 3.46
CA PHE A 97 14.72 -8.59 4.39
C PHE A 97 15.70 -9.54 3.72
N THR A 98 16.52 -10.21 4.52
CA THR A 98 17.42 -11.29 4.09
C THR A 98 16.97 -12.59 4.73
N THR A 99 16.70 -13.61 3.91
CA THR A 99 16.34 -14.95 4.39
C THR A 99 17.53 -15.65 5.08
N PRO A 100 17.30 -16.71 5.87
CA PRO A 100 18.37 -17.51 6.47
C PRO A 100 19.40 -18.04 5.44
N ASN A 101 18.97 -18.24 4.19
CA ASN A 101 19.81 -18.74 3.10
C ASN A 101 20.56 -17.63 2.35
N GLY A 102 20.56 -16.40 2.87
CA GLY A 102 21.29 -15.24 2.34
C GLY A 102 20.64 -14.58 1.12
N ILE A 103 19.37 -14.87 0.82
CA ILE A 103 18.66 -14.22 -0.28
C ILE A 103 18.03 -12.93 0.23
N LYS A 104 18.41 -11.81 -0.40
CA LYS A 104 17.86 -10.49 -0.13
C LYS A 104 16.59 -10.31 -0.93
N VAL A 105 15.53 -9.90 -0.27
CA VAL A 105 14.19 -9.70 -0.84
C VAL A 105 13.78 -8.26 -0.60
N LYS A 106 13.21 -7.64 -1.64
CA LYS A 106 12.58 -6.33 -1.56
C LYS A 106 11.24 -6.38 -2.27
N VAL A 107 10.20 -5.91 -1.60
CA VAL A 107 8.84 -5.81 -2.15
C VAL A 107 8.40 -4.35 -2.10
N THR A 108 8.11 -3.79 -3.25
CA THR A 108 7.68 -2.40 -3.43
C THR A 108 6.24 -2.36 -3.94
N ALA A 109 5.38 -1.64 -3.23
CA ALA A 109 4.05 -1.25 -3.67
C ALA A 109 4.14 -0.16 -4.74
N ILE A 110 3.34 -0.27 -5.80
CA ILE A 110 3.18 0.76 -6.81
C ILE A 110 1.79 1.37 -6.61
N ALA A 111 1.72 2.39 -5.75
CA ALA A 111 0.47 3.05 -5.45
C ALA A 111 0.14 4.08 -6.52
N SER A 112 -1.10 4.08 -6.97
CA SER A 112 -1.67 5.12 -7.82
C SER A 112 -2.89 5.72 -7.12
N GLN A 113 -3.40 6.82 -7.66
CA GLN A 113 -4.65 7.39 -7.17
C GLN A 113 -5.66 7.24 -8.29
N ARG A 114 -6.85 6.75 -7.98
CA ARG A 114 -7.92 6.56 -8.97
C ARG A 114 -9.15 7.35 -8.57
N ASN A 115 -9.85 7.86 -9.58
CA ASN A 115 -11.20 8.38 -9.40
C ASN A 115 -12.17 7.21 -9.59
N GLU A 116 -12.30 6.36 -8.57
CA GLU A 116 -13.33 5.31 -8.57
C GLU A 116 -14.62 5.85 -7.96
N ARG A 117 -15.77 5.56 -8.62
CA ARG A 117 -17.12 5.86 -8.13
C ARG A 117 -17.36 7.33 -7.71
N ASN A 118 -16.78 8.30 -8.43
CA ASN A 118 -16.86 9.74 -8.11
C ASN A 118 -16.18 10.16 -6.80
N TYR A 119 -15.32 9.32 -6.22
CA TYR A 119 -14.52 9.69 -5.06
C TYR A 119 -13.06 9.98 -5.45
N PRO A 120 -12.70 11.24 -5.68
CA PRO A 120 -11.32 11.65 -5.88
C PRO A 120 -10.57 11.62 -4.54
N GLY A 121 -9.36 11.06 -4.51
CA GLY A 121 -8.63 10.96 -3.25
C GLY A 121 -7.99 9.60 -3.04
N TYR A 122 -8.68 8.55 -3.49
CA TYR A 122 -8.36 7.20 -3.06
C TYR A 122 -7.06 6.67 -3.67
N VAL A 123 -6.19 6.14 -2.81
CA VAL A 123 -4.91 5.54 -3.15
C VAL A 123 -5.09 4.02 -3.23
N PHE A 124 -4.73 3.44 -4.36
CA PHE A 124 -4.83 2.01 -4.59
C PHE A 124 -3.50 1.46 -5.09
N GLU A 125 -3.23 0.21 -4.76
CA GLU A 125 -2.11 -0.49 -5.35
C GLU A 125 -2.43 -0.87 -6.79
N ASP A 126 -1.69 -0.26 -7.73
CA ASP A 126 -1.77 -0.56 -9.16
C ASP A 126 -0.89 -1.74 -9.54
N GLY A 127 0.05 -2.08 -8.67
CA GLY A 127 1.00 -3.15 -8.90
C GLY A 127 1.95 -3.38 -7.74
N LEU A 128 2.79 -4.39 -7.92
CA LEU A 128 3.87 -4.75 -7.01
C LEU A 128 5.15 -4.97 -7.82
N LEU A 129 6.27 -4.52 -7.29
CA LEU A 129 7.60 -4.87 -7.76
C LEU A 129 8.25 -5.77 -6.72
N PHE A 130 8.61 -6.97 -7.14
CA PHE A 130 9.33 -7.96 -6.36
C PHE A 130 10.76 -8.08 -6.87
N GLU A 131 11.71 -8.05 -5.94
CA GLU A 131 13.12 -8.26 -6.21
C GLU A 131 13.69 -9.30 -5.26
N ALA A 132 14.42 -10.26 -5.82
CA ALA A 132 15.19 -11.24 -5.06
C ALA A 132 16.61 -11.32 -5.60
N SER A 133 17.59 -11.31 -4.70
CA SER A 133 19.00 -11.36 -5.10
C SER A 133 19.85 -12.22 -4.19
N LYS A 134 20.87 -12.85 -4.78
CA LYS A 134 21.93 -13.59 -4.10
C LYS A 134 23.22 -13.48 -4.91
N GLY A 135 24.27 -12.92 -4.30
CA GLY A 135 25.51 -12.61 -5.04
C GLY A 135 25.22 -11.70 -6.24
N ASN A 136 25.59 -12.14 -7.44
CA ASN A 136 25.35 -11.42 -8.70
C ASN A 136 24.01 -11.79 -9.37
N THR A 137 23.28 -12.77 -8.84
CA THR A 137 21.98 -13.18 -9.36
C THR A 137 20.91 -12.21 -8.87
N LEU A 138 20.17 -11.59 -9.80
CA LEU A 138 19.01 -10.75 -9.52
C LEU A 138 17.81 -11.23 -10.33
N ALA A 139 16.72 -11.53 -9.62
CA ALA A 139 15.41 -11.72 -10.21
C ALA A 139 14.53 -10.51 -9.90
N THR A 140 13.84 -10.03 -10.93
CA THR A 140 12.85 -8.97 -10.80
C THR A 140 11.55 -9.44 -11.42
N ALA A 141 10.45 -9.10 -10.78
CA ALA A 141 9.12 -9.46 -11.20
C ALA A 141 8.20 -8.30 -10.85
N MET A 142 7.32 -7.92 -11.77
CA MET A 142 6.41 -6.82 -11.56
C MET A 142 5.00 -7.25 -11.94
N TYR A 143 4.09 -7.16 -10.98
CA TYR A 143 2.66 -7.27 -11.23
C TYR A 143 2.10 -5.88 -11.44
N LYS A 144 1.24 -5.75 -12.44
CA LYS A 144 0.39 -4.59 -12.66
C LYS A 144 -1.03 -5.10 -12.90
N ARG A 145 -2.02 -4.23 -12.75
CA ARG A 145 -3.41 -4.55 -13.08
C ARG A 145 -3.58 -5.11 -14.51
N ASP A 146 -2.71 -4.73 -15.44
CA ASP A 146 -2.76 -5.19 -16.83
C ASP A 146 -2.02 -6.51 -17.09
N GLY A 147 -1.26 -7.05 -16.12
CA GLY A 147 -0.62 -8.35 -16.21
C GLY A 147 0.72 -8.46 -15.49
N PHE A 148 1.43 -9.55 -15.79
CA PHE A 148 2.76 -9.84 -15.24
C PHE A 148 3.88 -9.38 -16.17
N TRP A 149 4.91 -8.78 -15.59
CA TRP A 149 6.06 -8.22 -16.28
C TRP A 149 7.37 -8.70 -15.66
N ASN A 150 8.33 -9.11 -16.49
CA ASN A 150 9.67 -9.53 -16.07
C ASN A 150 10.71 -8.83 -16.94
N LYS A 151 11.68 -8.14 -16.34
CA LYS A 151 12.69 -7.32 -17.05
C LYS A 151 12.07 -6.37 -18.09
N GLY A 152 10.93 -5.78 -17.78
CA GLY A 152 10.22 -4.83 -18.65
C GLY A 152 9.41 -5.45 -19.79
N LEU A 153 9.38 -6.78 -19.90
CA LEU A 153 8.56 -7.49 -20.90
C LEU A 153 7.31 -8.07 -20.23
N LYS A 154 6.16 -7.94 -20.89
CA LYS A 154 4.92 -8.59 -20.46
C LYS A 154 5.00 -10.08 -20.75
N VAL A 155 4.78 -10.91 -19.74
CA VAL A 155 4.94 -12.37 -19.83
C VAL A 155 3.59 -13.05 -19.60
N LYS A 156 3.31 -14.12 -20.36
CA LYS A 156 2.13 -14.96 -20.16
C LYS A 156 2.33 -15.87 -18.94
N LEU A 157 1.25 -16.15 -18.21
CA LEU A 157 1.28 -17.04 -17.05
C LEU A 157 0.69 -18.43 -17.39
N PRO A 158 1.10 -19.50 -16.66
CA PRO A 158 2.12 -19.50 -15.61
C PRO A 158 3.53 -19.28 -16.16
N PHE A 159 4.39 -18.66 -15.36
CA PHE A 159 5.79 -18.42 -15.66
C PHE A 159 6.67 -19.10 -14.62
N SER A 160 7.69 -19.82 -15.07
CA SER A 160 8.72 -20.38 -14.18
C SER A 160 10.10 -19.93 -14.66
N GLY A 161 10.81 -19.22 -13.79
CA GLY A 161 12.18 -18.80 -14.00
C GLY A 161 13.12 -19.65 -13.14
N ASN A 162 13.95 -20.48 -13.77
CA ASN A 162 14.98 -21.23 -13.06
C ASN A 162 16.21 -20.34 -12.80
N PHE A 163 16.15 -19.56 -11.72
CA PHE A 163 17.34 -18.94 -11.14
C PHE A 163 18.08 -20.00 -10.31
N PRO A 164 19.37 -20.29 -10.58
CA PRO A 164 20.09 -21.41 -9.96
C PRO A 164 19.99 -21.45 -8.42
N ASP A 165 19.95 -20.26 -7.81
CA ASP A 165 20.01 -20.08 -6.36
C ASP A 165 18.66 -20.18 -5.63
N PHE A 166 17.54 -19.93 -6.30
CA PHE A 166 16.24 -19.83 -5.62
C PHE A 166 15.02 -20.24 -6.45
N GLY A 167 15.07 -20.12 -7.78
CA GLY A 167 13.89 -20.31 -8.64
C GLY A 167 12.80 -19.28 -8.37
N VAL A 168 12.06 -18.89 -9.39
CA VAL A 168 10.88 -18.00 -9.26
C VAL A 168 9.74 -18.66 -9.98
N TYR A 169 8.63 -18.89 -9.28
CA TYR A 169 7.40 -19.37 -9.88
C TYR A 169 6.34 -18.28 -9.83
N CYS A 170 5.63 -18.08 -10.93
CA CYS A 170 4.53 -17.13 -11.03
C CYS A 170 3.31 -17.81 -11.63
N SER A 171 2.17 -17.73 -10.97
CA SER A 171 0.90 -18.30 -11.42
C SER A 171 -0.25 -17.32 -11.21
N VAL A 172 -1.36 -17.60 -11.90
CA VAL A 172 -2.67 -17.07 -11.52
C VAL A 172 -3.50 -18.27 -11.09
N ASP A 173 -4.09 -18.21 -9.92
CA ASP A 173 -5.02 -19.23 -9.46
C ASP A 173 -6.46 -18.94 -9.93
N GLU A 174 -7.37 -19.85 -9.63
CA GLU A 174 -8.81 -19.69 -9.89
C GLU A 174 -9.42 -18.47 -9.16
N HIS A 175 -8.70 -17.92 -8.19
CA HIS A 175 -9.08 -16.76 -7.39
C HIS A 175 -8.53 -15.43 -7.92
N GLN A 176 -7.89 -15.46 -9.10
CA GLN A 176 -7.22 -14.31 -9.70
C GLN A 176 -6.13 -13.70 -8.81
N TYR A 177 -5.60 -14.48 -7.86
CA TYR A 177 -4.36 -14.10 -7.19
C TYR A 177 -3.21 -14.39 -8.13
N TRP A 178 -2.47 -13.33 -8.40
CA TRP A 178 -1.15 -13.40 -9.00
C TRP A 178 -0.20 -13.77 -7.88
N THR A 179 0.34 -14.99 -7.95
CA THR A 179 1.18 -15.54 -6.89
C THR A 179 2.61 -15.64 -7.40
N LEU A 180 3.55 -15.03 -6.69
CA LEU A 180 4.99 -15.21 -6.87
C LEU A 180 5.56 -15.99 -5.72
N GLU A 181 6.32 -17.04 -6.02
CA GLU A 181 6.91 -17.93 -5.03
C GLU A 181 8.41 -18.07 -5.24
N LEU A 182 9.15 -18.01 -4.12
CA LEU A 182 10.48 -18.60 -3.98
C LEU A 182 10.33 -19.85 -3.12
N PRO A 183 9.95 -21.01 -3.70
CA PRO A 183 9.45 -22.15 -2.94
C PRO A 183 10.48 -22.73 -1.97
N ARG A 184 11.77 -22.71 -2.34
CA ARG A 184 12.87 -23.19 -1.48
C ARG A 184 13.15 -22.28 -0.29
N GLN A 185 12.57 -21.09 -0.28
CA GLN A 185 12.80 -20.05 0.71
C GLN A 185 11.57 -19.76 1.54
N GLY A 186 10.42 -20.40 1.25
CA GLY A 186 9.16 -20.12 1.97
C GLY A 186 8.69 -18.68 1.80
N ILE A 187 9.06 -18.00 0.71
CA ILE A 187 8.58 -16.65 0.40
C ILE A 187 7.46 -16.76 -0.62
N VAL A 188 6.34 -16.15 -0.30
CA VAL A 188 5.19 -16.05 -1.20
C VAL A 188 4.66 -14.63 -1.20
N VAL A 189 4.55 -14.03 -2.38
CA VAL A 189 3.93 -12.71 -2.57
C VAL A 189 2.70 -12.89 -3.44
N ARG A 190 1.54 -12.49 -2.94
CA ARG A 190 0.28 -12.57 -3.67
C ARG A 190 -0.25 -11.17 -3.93
N PHE A 191 -0.77 -10.95 -5.13
CA PHE A 191 -1.45 -9.73 -5.52
C PHE A 191 -2.81 -10.08 -6.13
N ARG A 192 -3.89 -9.46 -5.66
CA ARG A 192 -5.22 -9.61 -6.26
C ARG A 192 -5.63 -8.31 -6.93
N SER A 193 -5.69 -8.34 -8.25
CA SER A 193 -6.00 -7.15 -9.05
C SER A 193 -7.43 -6.61 -8.84
N ALA A 194 -8.37 -7.48 -8.43
CA ALA A 194 -9.79 -7.12 -8.28
C ALA A 194 -10.04 -6.11 -7.17
N ASP A 195 -9.26 -6.17 -6.09
CA ASP A 195 -9.40 -5.30 -4.91
C ASP A 195 -8.07 -4.68 -4.46
N SER A 196 -7.04 -4.77 -5.30
CA SER A 196 -5.70 -4.24 -5.04
C SER A 196 -5.08 -4.76 -3.73
N SER A 197 -5.43 -5.98 -3.31
CA SER A 197 -4.87 -6.59 -2.09
C SER A 197 -3.50 -7.22 -2.33
N VAL A 198 -2.65 -7.13 -1.31
CA VAL A 198 -1.28 -7.62 -1.32
C VAL A 198 -1.07 -8.49 -0.10
N THR A 199 -0.40 -9.63 -0.26
CA THR A 199 0.12 -10.39 0.88
C THR A 199 1.58 -10.74 0.64
N ILE A 200 2.40 -10.62 1.68
CA ILE A 200 3.81 -10.96 1.69
C ILE A 200 4.00 -11.95 2.83
N GLN A 201 4.37 -13.17 2.50
CA GLN A 201 4.76 -14.21 3.45
C GLN A 201 6.29 -14.25 3.51
N ALA A 202 6.84 -14.23 4.72
CA ALA A 202 8.27 -14.31 4.96
C ALA A 202 8.59 -15.35 6.05
N PRO A 203 9.73 -16.06 5.95
CA PRO A 203 10.20 -16.96 7.01
C PRO A 203 10.51 -16.19 8.29
N LYS A 204 10.12 -16.73 9.44
CA LYS A 204 10.31 -16.07 10.74
C LYS A 204 11.76 -15.74 11.06
N GLN A 205 12.69 -16.58 10.63
CA GLN A 205 14.13 -16.41 10.91
C GLN A 205 14.82 -15.41 9.97
N SER A 206 14.07 -14.67 9.16
CA SER A 206 14.63 -13.65 8.26
C SER A 206 15.13 -12.42 9.03
N GLN A 207 16.14 -11.76 8.50
CA GLN A 207 16.68 -10.51 9.02
C GLN A 207 16.03 -9.33 8.29
N PHE A 208 15.18 -8.57 8.97
CA PHE A 208 14.39 -7.48 8.40
C PHE A 208 15.11 -6.14 8.52
N VAL A 209 15.02 -5.32 7.47
CA VAL A 209 15.43 -3.91 7.51
C VAL A 209 14.40 -3.14 8.34
N SER A 210 14.88 -2.38 9.33
CA SER A 210 14.02 -1.60 10.21
C SER A 210 13.32 -0.45 9.49
N GLY A 211 12.20 0.02 10.04
CA GLY A 211 11.46 1.16 9.51
C GLY A 211 10.60 0.87 8.27
N ARG A 212 10.63 -0.34 7.71
CA ARG A 212 9.73 -0.73 6.61
C ARG A 212 8.27 -0.85 7.11
N PRO A 213 7.27 -0.57 6.26
CA PRO A 213 5.85 -0.66 6.63
C PRO A 213 5.36 -2.05 7.06
N CYS A 214 6.00 -3.12 6.57
CA CYS A 214 5.70 -4.46 7.04
C CYS A 214 6.38 -4.82 8.37
N GLY A 215 7.33 -4.01 8.86
CA GLY A 215 8.01 -4.25 10.13
C GLY A 215 8.82 -5.56 10.16
N GLN A 216 8.77 -6.26 11.29
CA GLN A 216 9.52 -7.50 11.56
C GLN A 216 8.57 -8.58 12.08
N CYS A 217 8.88 -9.87 11.90
CA CYS A 217 8.01 -10.96 12.37
C CYS A 217 7.78 -10.98 13.89
N GLU A 218 8.81 -10.67 14.70
CA GLU A 218 8.79 -10.80 16.16
C GLU A 218 8.63 -9.46 16.90
N GLY A 219 7.95 -8.50 16.27
CA GLY A 219 7.70 -7.19 16.87
C GLY A 219 6.51 -7.16 17.84
N ASP A 220 6.46 -6.13 18.67
CA ASP A 220 5.23 -5.74 19.36
C ASP A 220 4.18 -5.30 18.32
N SER A 221 2.93 -5.75 18.46
CA SER A 221 1.81 -5.30 17.62
C SER A 221 1.53 -3.80 17.77
N ASN A 222 1.96 -3.20 18.88
CA ASN A 222 1.91 -1.77 19.13
C ASN A 222 3.20 -1.02 18.75
N SER A 223 4.17 -1.68 18.11
CA SER A 223 5.46 -1.05 17.75
C SER A 223 5.32 0.29 17.02
N TYR A 224 4.39 0.42 16.06
CA TYR A 224 4.14 1.72 15.41
C TYR A 224 3.50 2.76 16.32
N LYS A 225 2.60 2.36 17.23
CA LYS A 225 2.00 3.27 18.22
C LYS A 225 3.07 3.78 19.20
N LEU A 226 3.95 2.89 19.65
CA LEU A 226 5.07 3.23 20.54
C LEU A 226 6.07 4.13 19.83
N ALA A 227 6.45 3.83 18.58
CA ALA A 227 7.34 4.67 17.78
C ALA A 227 6.75 6.07 17.51
N ALA A 228 5.45 6.14 17.24
CA ALA A 228 4.72 7.41 17.11
C ALA A 228 4.81 8.22 18.42
N GLN A 229 4.49 7.60 19.56
CA GLN A 229 4.56 8.24 20.88
C GLN A 229 5.97 8.73 21.22
N GLN A 230 6.99 7.91 20.99
CA GLN A 230 8.41 8.27 21.22
C GLN A 230 8.84 9.45 20.35
N SER A 231 8.26 9.59 19.16
CA SER A 231 8.51 10.70 18.25
C SER A 231 7.64 11.93 18.50
N GLY A 232 6.77 11.88 19.52
CA GLY A 232 5.81 12.94 19.83
C GLY A 232 4.71 13.11 18.78
N LEU A 233 4.45 12.08 17.96
CA LEU A 233 3.48 12.10 16.88
C LEU A 233 2.27 11.22 17.20
N ASN A 234 1.13 11.54 16.61
CA ASN A 234 0.02 10.58 16.56
C ASN A 234 0.28 9.52 15.45
N ILE A 235 -0.47 8.42 15.47
CA ILE A 235 -0.27 7.30 14.54
C ILE A 235 -0.46 7.69 13.07
N LYS A 236 -1.34 8.65 12.75
CA LYS A 236 -1.58 9.11 11.38
C LYS A 236 -0.39 9.93 10.86
N GLN A 237 0.11 10.85 11.68
CA GLN A 237 1.31 11.64 11.38
C GLN A 237 2.54 10.72 11.22
N TRP A 238 2.71 9.77 12.14
CA TRP A 238 3.80 8.79 12.05
C TRP A 238 3.69 7.92 10.80
N SER A 239 2.49 7.44 10.45
CA SER A 239 2.24 6.69 9.22
C SER A 239 2.66 7.48 7.98
N LEU A 240 2.32 8.77 7.94
CA LEU A 240 2.72 9.64 6.83
C LEU A 240 4.24 9.81 6.76
N VAL A 241 4.90 10.14 7.88
CA VAL A 241 6.37 10.21 7.94
C VAL A 241 7.00 8.89 7.46
N ASN A 242 6.42 7.75 7.88
CA ASN A 242 6.90 6.45 7.46
C ASN A 242 6.66 6.19 5.97
N ALA A 243 5.55 6.64 5.39
CA ALA A 243 5.30 6.55 3.95
C ALA A 243 6.36 7.32 3.15
N PHE A 244 6.75 8.52 3.61
CA PHE A 244 7.85 9.30 3.01
C PHE A 244 9.21 8.62 3.14
N ASN A 245 9.54 8.07 4.32
CA ASN A 245 10.79 7.33 4.54
C ASN A 245 10.94 6.11 3.64
N ASN A 246 9.82 5.55 3.19
CA ASN A 246 9.80 4.32 2.41
C ASN A 246 9.57 4.56 0.92
N LEU A 247 9.65 5.80 0.43
CA LEU A 247 9.62 6.09 -1.00
C LEU A 247 10.80 5.43 -1.73
N ASP A 248 10.52 4.66 -2.78
CA ASP A 248 11.54 4.03 -3.63
C ASP A 248 12.06 5.01 -4.69
N THR A 249 12.69 6.09 -4.24
CA THR A 249 13.12 7.22 -5.09
C THR A 249 14.06 6.84 -6.25
N GLN A 250 14.77 5.72 -6.12
CA GLN A 250 15.67 5.22 -7.17
C GLN A 250 14.89 4.64 -8.35
N ARG A 251 13.75 3.98 -8.09
CA ARG A 251 12.90 3.34 -9.09
C ARG A 251 11.63 4.11 -9.40
N GLU A 252 11.40 5.20 -8.69
CA GLU A 252 10.29 6.06 -8.96
C GLU A 252 10.35 6.62 -10.38
N THR A 253 9.27 6.37 -11.13
CA THR A 253 9.11 6.80 -12.52
C THR A 253 8.27 8.07 -12.63
N ASP A 254 7.39 8.33 -11.65
CA ASP A 254 6.66 9.60 -11.59
C ASP A 254 7.63 10.71 -11.14
N PRO A 255 7.88 11.74 -12.00
CA PRO A 255 8.83 12.79 -11.67
C PRO A 255 8.42 13.60 -10.44
N VAL A 256 7.13 13.70 -10.11
CA VAL A 256 6.65 14.41 -8.92
C VAL A 256 6.93 13.59 -7.66
N CYS A 257 6.64 12.28 -7.66
CA CYS A 257 6.98 11.41 -6.53
C CYS A 257 8.51 11.33 -6.31
N LYS A 258 9.28 11.28 -7.39
CA LYS A 258 10.75 11.32 -7.32
C LYS A 258 11.24 12.62 -6.69
N SER A 259 10.71 13.76 -7.16
CA SER A 259 11.06 15.09 -6.64
C SER A 259 10.62 15.27 -5.20
N LEU A 260 9.47 14.70 -4.82
CA LEU A 260 8.97 14.67 -3.44
C LEU A 260 9.93 13.93 -2.50
N GLY A 261 10.40 12.75 -2.91
CA GLY A 261 11.39 12.00 -2.17
C GLY A 261 12.75 12.71 -2.10
N THR A 262 13.19 13.39 -3.16
CA THR A 262 14.39 14.23 -3.13
C THR A 262 14.24 15.41 -2.16
N ALA A 263 13.11 16.11 -2.21
CA ALA A 263 12.81 17.23 -1.30
C ALA A 263 12.85 16.77 0.16
N TYR A 264 12.16 15.66 0.48
CA TYR A 264 12.19 15.06 1.80
C TYR A 264 13.60 14.67 2.26
N ASN A 265 14.38 14.04 1.38
CA ASN A 265 15.74 13.62 1.72
C ASN A 265 16.73 14.78 1.86
N SER A 266 16.44 15.95 1.28
CA SER A 266 17.26 17.17 1.44
C SER A 266 17.17 17.79 2.84
N CYS A 267 16.09 17.49 3.57
CA CYS A 267 15.92 17.92 4.95
C CYS A 267 16.85 17.16 5.89
N SER A 268 17.38 17.85 6.90
CA SER A 268 18.05 17.16 8.02
C SER A 268 17.08 16.20 8.70
N GLU A 269 17.61 15.12 9.30
CA GLU A 269 16.80 14.09 9.96
C GLU A 269 15.81 14.68 10.97
N ASN A 270 16.25 15.67 11.75
CA ASN A 270 15.43 16.37 12.74
C ASN A 270 14.33 17.26 12.14
N GLN A 271 14.46 17.68 10.88
CA GLN A 271 13.48 18.50 10.17
C GLN A 271 12.45 17.66 9.42
N ARG A 272 12.81 16.45 8.98
CA ARG A 272 11.96 15.60 8.12
C ARG A 272 10.58 15.36 8.69
N SER A 273 10.49 14.91 9.94
CA SER A 273 9.20 14.62 10.59
C SER A 273 8.34 15.87 10.73
N LYS A 274 8.94 17.02 11.05
CA LYS A 274 8.24 18.30 11.19
C LYS A 274 7.79 18.87 9.84
N ALA A 275 8.63 18.76 8.82
CA ALA A 275 8.30 19.15 7.45
C ALA A 275 7.11 18.35 6.94
N VAL A 276 7.07 17.04 7.17
CA VAL A 276 5.95 16.18 6.77
C VAL A 276 4.69 16.46 7.59
N GLN A 277 4.79 16.68 8.91
CA GLN A 277 3.63 17.10 9.71
C GLN A 277 3.01 18.38 9.18
N PHE A 278 3.85 19.36 8.84
CA PHE A 278 3.39 20.64 8.34
C PHE A 278 2.82 20.54 6.92
N CYS A 279 3.63 20.06 5.98
CA CYS A 279 3.32 20.06 4.55
C CYS A 279 2.39 18.93 4.12
N GLY A 280 2.35 17.84 4.90
CA GLY A 280 1.63 16.62 4.58
C GLY A 280 0.20 16.58 5.11
N ALA A 281 -0.30 17.66 5.71
CA ALA A 281 -1.68 17.77 6.22
C ALA A 281 -2.77 17.32 5.22
N PRO A 282 -2.66 17.58 3.90
CA PRO A 282 -3.64 17.06 2.94
C PRO A 282 -3.72 15.52 2.90
N PHE A 283 -2.67 14.81 3.32
CA PHE A 283 -2.62 13.35 3.33
C PHE A 283 -2.84 12.74 4.72
N SER A 284 -2.97 13.56 5.78
CA SER A 284 -3.24 13.09 7.15
C SER A 284 -4.73 12.89 7.45
N ASN A 285 -5.60 13.55 6.69
CA ASN A 285 -7.06 13.47 6.81
C ASN A 285 -7.70 13.24 5.44
N HIS A 286 -8.49 12.16 5.33
CA HIS A 286 -9.17 11.78 4.08
C HIS A 286 -10.05 12.90 3.51
N GLN A 287 -10.86 13.57 4.33
CA GLN A 287 -11.75 14.64 3.86
C GLN A 287 -10.98 15.86 3.34
N ILE A 288 -9.86 16.21 3.99
CA ILE A 288 -8.97 17.27 3.52
C ILE A 288 -8.32 16.85 2.21
N GLY A 289 -7.79 15.63 2.15
CA GLY A 289 -7.13 15.08 0.95
C GLY A 289 -8.04 15.00 -0.25
N GLU A 290 -9.29 14.58 -0.05
CA GLU A 290 -10.34 14.57 -1.07
C GLU A 290 -10.60 15.98 -1.58
N CYS A 291 -10.86 16.96 -0.69
CA CYS A 291 -11.12 18.33 -1.13
C CYS A 291 -9.94 18.95 -1.90
N PHE A 292 -8.72 18.78 -1.41
CA PHE A 292 -7.52 19.30 -2.08
C PHE A 292 -7.30 18.60 -3.43
N SER A 293 -7.52 17.29 -3.50
CA SER A 293 -7.41 16.52 -4.73
C SER A 293 -8.44 16.98 -5.77
N GLN A 294 -9.68 17.27 -5.35
CA GLN A 294 -10.74 17.83 -6.22
C GLN A 294 -10.36 19.20 -6.77
N LYS A 295 -9.85 20.08 -5.91
CA LYS A 295 -9.61 21.49 -6.27
C LYS A 295 -8.38 21.67 -7.16
N PHE A 296 -7.26 21.06 -6.80
CA PHE A 296 -5.97 21.31 -7.46
C PHE A 296 -5.59 20.23 -8.46
N GLY A 297 -6.21 19.06 -8.35
CA GLY A 297 -5.73 17.85 -9.00
C GLY A 297 -4.55 17.24 -8.25
N LYS A 298 -4.47 15.91 -8.27
CA LYS A 298 -3.44 15.09 -7.63
C LYS A 298 -2.02 15.61 -7.81
N ARG A 299 -1.62 15.76 -9.08
CA ARG A 299 -0.23 16.01 -9.44
C ARG A 299 0.21 17.37 -8.90
N THR A 300 -0.67 18.37 -9.02
CA THR A 300 -0.50 19.69 -8.44
C THR A 300 -0.37 19.62 -6.92
N LEU A 301 -1.23 18.85 -6.25
CA LEU A 301 -1.18 18.68 -4.79
C LEU A 301 0.17 18.11 -4.33
N LEU A 302 0.64 17.04 -4.96
CA LEU A 302 1.96 16.47 -4.65
C LEU A 302 3.10 17.46 -4.90
N SER A 303 3.05 18.20 -6.01
CA SER A 303 4.03 19.27 -6.30
C SER A 303 3.98 20.41 -5.27
N MET A 304 2.79 20.77 -4.76
CA MET A 304 2.65 21.76 -3.70
C MET A 304 3.24 21.27 -2.37
N VAL A 305 3.01 20.00 -2.03
CA VAL A 305 3.61 19.39 -0.83
C VAL A 305 5.14 19.30 -0.96
N GLN A 306 5.65 18.90 -2.13
CA GLN A 306 7.08 18.95 -2.43
C GLN A 306 7.67 20.36 -2.24
N ALA A 307 7.03 21.38 -2.83
CA ALA A 307 7.49 22.77 -2.72
C ALA A 307 7.48 23.25 -1.26
N CYS A 308 6.46 22.87 -0.49
CA CYS A 308 6.38 23.13 0.93
C CYS A 308 7.54 22.51 1.71
N ILE A 309 7.84 21.23 1.47
CA ILE A 309 8.92 20.53 2.16
C ILE A 309 10.26 21.22 1.88
N ASN A 310 10.53 21.55 0.61
CA ASN A 310 11.72 22.32 0.23
C ASN A 310 11.80 23.66 0.97
N ALA A 311 10.70 24.42 0.96
CA ALA A 311 10.61 25.71 1.61
C ALA A 311 10.82 25.60 3.13
N TYR A 312 10.23 24.59 3.77
CA TYR A 312 10.42 24.28 5.19
C TYR A 312 11.88 23.99 5.51
N CYS A 313 12.51 23.12 4.73
CA CYS A 313 13.87 22.69 4.99
C CYS A 313 14.91 23.78 4.67
N GLN A 314 14.53 24.78 3.86
CA GLN A 314 15.28 26.01 3.61
C GLN A 314 14.94 27.16 4.57
N GLY A 315 13.96 27.00 5.46
CA GLY A 315 13.56 28.03 6.44
C GLY A 315 12.64 29.14 5.92
N SER A 316 11.89 28.92 4.82
CA SER A 316 11.08 29.92 4.12
C SER A 316 9.61 29.49 3.90
N VAL A 317 8.87 29.23 4.99
CA VAL A 317 7.50 28.64 4.94
C VAL A 317 6.35 29.61 4.61
N ALA A 318 6.58 30.91 4.56
CA ALA A 318 5.51 31.92 4.48
C ALA A 318 4.57 31.74 3.26
N GLY A 319 5.09 31.30 2.11
CA GLY A 319 4.31 31.11 0.89
C GLY A 319 3.32 29.94 0.93
N TRP A 320 3.60 28.89 1.70
CA TRP A 320 2.71 27.73 1.77
C TRP A 320 1.47 28.00 2.60
N CYS A 321 1.63 28.74 3.71
CA CYS A 321 0.51 29.11 4.56
C CYS A 321 -0.60 29.83 3.78
N GLN A 322 -0.24 30.76 2.88
CA GLN A 322 -1.20 31.45 2.02
C GLN A 322 -1.95 30.50 1.07
N ALA A 323 -1.26 29.54 0.46
CA ALA A 323 -1.87 28.56 -0.43
C ALA A 323 -2.83 27.60 0.32
N THR A 324 -2.43 27.14 1.51
CA THR A 324 -3.23 26.23 2.33
C THR A 324 -4.46 26.93 2.93
N LEU A 325 -4.35 28.22 3.28
CA LEU A 325 -5.50 29.03 3.70
C LEU A 325 -6.50 29.22 2.56
N GLY A 326 -6.02 29.55 1.35
CA GLY A 326 -6.88 29.67 0.17
C GLY A 326 -7.59 28.34 -0.18
N ALA A 327 -6.98 27.20 0.15
CA ALA A 327 -7.63 25.90 0.06
C ALA A 327 -8.66 25.69 1.19
N LYS A 328 -8.31 25.97 2.45
CA LYS A 328 -9.22 25.93 3.61
C LYS A 328 -10.52 26.73 3.34
N THR A 329 -10.40 27.97 2.85
CA THR A 329 -11.56 28.83 2.54
C THR A 329 -12.43 28.28 1.40
N SER A 330 -11.89 27.45 0.51
CA SER A 330 -12.71 26.78 -0.52
C SER A 330 -13.23 25.42 -0.09
N CYS A 331 -12.60 24.79 0.90
CA CYS A 331 -13.01 23.53 1.51
C CYS A 331 -13.96 23.72 2.71
N SER A 332 -14.19 24.95 3.18
CA SER A 332 -14.92 25.28 4.41
C SER A 332 -16.42 24.97 4.41
N ASN A 333 -16.99 24.53 3.29
CA ASN A 333 -18.33 23.93 3.27
C ASN A 333 -18.35 22.50 3.84
N SER A 334 -17.18 21.88 3.98
CA SER A 334 -17.01 20.65 4.75
C SER A 334 -16.70 21.04 6.20
N GLN A 335 -17.40 20.48 7.19
CA GLN A 335 -17.21 20.73 8.63
C GLN A 335 -15.86 20.18 9.15
N VAL A 336 -14.78 20.36 8.39
CA VAL A 336 -13.48 19.76 8.66
C VAL A 336 -12.65 20.75 9.46
N ASP A 337 -12.15 20.27 10.59
CA ASP A 337 -11.27 21.04 11.44
C ASP A 337 -9.86 21.11 10.83
N PHE A 338 -9.38 22.34 10.61
CA PHE A 338 -8.06 22.67 10.06
C PHE A 338 -7.10 23.18 11.16
N GLU A 339 -7.36 22.87 12.43
CA GLU A 339 -6.56 23.29 13.59
C GLU A 339 -5.05 23.05 13.40
N GLU A 340 -4.63 21.90 12.84
CA GLU A 340 -3.21 21.60 12.60
C GLU A 340 -2.55 22.64 11.68
N ILE A 341 -3.15 22.94 10.52
CA ILE A 341 -2.61 23.92 9.57
C ILE A 341 -2.60 25.32 10.18
N THR A 342 -3.66 25.66 10.91
CA THR A 342 -3.85 26.99 11.54
C THR A 342 -2.78 27.24 12.59
N LYS A 343 -2.50 26.24 13.44
CA LYS A 343 -1.45 26.27 14.48
C LYS A 343 -0.06 26.56 13.90
N TYR A 344 0.33 25.91 12.81
CA TYR A 344 1.68 26.08 12.25
C TYR A 344 1.84 27.36 11.42
N CYS A 345 0.75 27.87 10.86
CA CYS A 345 0.76 29.12 10.11
C CYS A 345 0.66 30.37 10.99
N GLY A 346 0.44 30.21 12.30
CA GLY A 346 0.41 31.30 13.27
C GLY A 346 -0.79 32.24 13.09
N ILE A 347 -1.96 31.67 12.78
CA ILE A 347 -3.21 32.39 12.49
C ILE A 347 -4.27 32.05 13.53
#